data_AF-A0A9E1WD19-F1
#
_entry.id   AF-A0A9E1WD19-F1
#
_cell.length_a   1.000
_cell.length_b   1.000
_cell.length_c   1.000
_cell.angle_alpha   90.00
_cell.angle_beta   90.00
_cell.angle_gamma   90.00
#
_symmetry.space_group_name_H-M   'P 1'
#
loop_
_entity.id
_entity.type
_entity.pdbx_description
1 polymer ?
#
loop_
_entity_poly.entity_id
_entity_poly.type
_entity_poly.pdbx_seq_one_letter_code
_entity_poly.pdbx_strand_id
1 'polypeptide(L)'
;MTEMRRLFAVELKTEAASQPLVISIENVVSLADYRAVTQLIAGIQTLDQVRPIAVEGDTLRLALFGVDDADSLIRLMASQTELQWVNTDPDADGGLLLSWQG
;
A
#
# COMPACT_ATOMS: atom_id res chain seq x y z
N MET A 1 -0.72 -18.80 39.93
CA MET A 1 -1.61 -19.34 38.88
C MET A 1 -2.83 -18.44 38.89
N THR A 2 -2.96 -17.46 38.00
CA THR A 2 -3.18 -17.67 36.56
C THR A 2 -2.54 -16.56 35.72
N GLU A 3 -1.82 -17.02 34.70
CA GLU A 3 -1.11 -16.35 33.62
C GLU A 3 -1.75 -15.09 32.96
N MET A 4 -0.87 -14.11 32.72
CA MET A 4 -0.69 -13.32 31.48
C MET A 4 -1.89 -13.06 30.56
N ARG A 5 -2.52 -11.88 30.67
CA ARG A 5 -3.20 -11.25 29.51
C ARG A 5 -3.05 -9.73 29.54
N ARG A 6 -2.61 -9.19 28.40
CA ARG A 6 -2.65 -7.78 27.97
C ARG A 6 -1.41 -6.94 28.30
N LEU A 7 -0.36 -7.11 27.50
CA LEU A 7 0.68 -6.08 27.33
C LEU A 7 1.05 -5.97 25.85
N PHE A 8 0.10 -5.53 25.02
CA PHE A 8 0.39 -4.88 23.73
C PHE A 8 -0.69 -3.83 23.45
N ALA A 9 -0.92 -2.92 24.40
CA ALA A 9 -1.57 -1.66 24.08
C ALA A 9 -0.48 -0.74 23.52
N VAL A 10 -0.20 -0.85 22.22
CA VAL A 10 0.59 0.14 21.51
C VAL A 10 -0.37 1.28 21.16
N GLU A 11 -0.39 2.33 21.98
CA GLU A 11 -0.96 3.61 21.56
C GLU A 11 -0.03 4.21 20.50
N LEU A 12 -0.38 4.02 19.23
CA LEU A 12 0.25 4.76 18.13
C LEU A 12 -0.16 6.23 18.28
N LYS A 13 0.76 7.06 18.76
CA LYS A 13 0.65 8.51 18.65
C LYS A 13 0.60 8.87 17.18
N THR A 14 -0.52 9.45 16.77
CA THR A 14 -0.67 10.12 15.48
C THR A 14 0.20 11.37 15.50
N GLU A 15 1.48 11.24 15.15
CA GLU A 15 2.23 12.40 14.70
C GLU A 15 1.51 12.94 13.46
N ALA A 16 1.19 14.24 13.49
CA ALA A 16 0.54 14.95 12.42
C ALA A 16 1.47 15.08 11.20
N ALA A 17 1.75 13.95 10.56
CA ALA A 17 2.43 13.83 9.28
C ALA A 17 1.41 13.28 8.28
N SER A 18 1.39 13.85 7.07
CA SER A 18 0.46 13.60 5.96
C SER A 18 -0.26 12.26 6.00
N GLN A 19 -1.60 12.28 5.95
CA GLN A 19 -2.41 11.06 5.89
C GLN A 19 -1.86 10.11 4.82
N PRO A 20 -1.56 8.84 5.16
CA PRO A 20 -1.00 7.91 4.19
C PRO A 20 -2.00 7.63 3.09
N LEU A 21 -1.50 7.60 1.86
CA LEU A 21 -2.30 7.21 0.71
C LEU A 21 -2.41 5.69 0.70
N VAL A 22 -3.64 5.19 0.82
CA VAL A 22 -3.91 3.74 0.82
C VAL A 22 -4.22 3.30 -0.60
N ILE A 23 -3.51 2.26 -1.06
CA ILE A 23 -3.75 1.61 -2.34
C ILE A 23 -4.01 0.12 -2.16
N SER A 24 -4.79 -0.44 -3.06
CA SER A 24 -5.07 -1.87 -3.17
C SER A 24 -4.46 -2.39 -4.47
N ILE A 25 -3.78 -3.53 -4.43
CA ILE A 25 -3.11 -4.15 -5.57
C ILE A 25 -3.62 -5.58 -5.70
N GLU A 26 -4.35 -5.87 -6.76
CA GLU A 26 -4.88 -7.19 -7.06
C GLU A 26 -3.88 -8.03 -7.86
N ASN A 27 -4.15 -9.34 -7.96
CA ASN A 27 -3.33 -10.31 -8.67
C ASN A 27 -1.93 -10.56 -8.05
N VAL A 28 -1.79 -10.33 -6.74
CA VAL A 28 -0.57 -10.65 -5.98
C VAL A 28 -0.72 -12.04 -5.36
N VAL A 29 -0.50 -13.08 -6.17
CA VAL A 29 -0.81 -14.48 -5.80
C VAL A 29 0.36 -15.23 -5.17
N SER A 30 1.60 -14.80 -5.43
CA SER A 30 2.82 -15.46 -4.96
C SER A 30 3.67 -14.54 -4.08
N LEU A 31 4.53 -15.16 -3.26
CA LEU A 31 5.57 -14.42 -2.53
C LEU A 31 6.53 -13.68 -3.49
N ALA A 32 6.76 -14.23 -4.69
CA ALA A 32 7.54 -13.58 -5.73
C ALA A 32 6.89 -12.26 -6.17
N ASP A 33 5.59 -12.30 -6.49
CA ASP A 33 4.78 -11.13 -6.87
C ASP A 33 4.78 -10.09 -5.75
N TYR A 34 4.54 -10.52 -4.51
CA TYR A 34 4.60 -9.63 -3.35
C TYR A 34 5.96 -8.92 -3.24
N ARG A 35 7.07 -9.66 -3.41
CA ARG A 35 8.41 -9.08 -3.36
C ARG A 35 8.65 -8.13 -4.52
N ALA A 36 8.22 -8.49 -5.73
CA ALA A 36 8.35 -7.65 -6.92
C ALA A 36 7.58 -6.33 -6.74
N VAL A 37 6.30 -6.40 -6.35
CA VAL A 37 5.46 -5.24 -6.03
C VAL A 37 6.11 -4.39 -4.95
N THR A 38 6.53 -4.98 -3.84
CA THR A 38 7.15 -4.24 -2.74
C THR A 38 8.45 -3.55 -3.18
N GLN A 39 9.28 -4.23 -3.99
CA GLN A 39 10.53 -3.66 -4.52
C GLN A 39 10.28 -2.54 -5.52
N LEU A 40 9.30 -2.70 -6.41
CA LEU A 40 8.96 -1.73 -7.43
C LEU A 40 8.43 -0.44 -6.78
N ILE A 41 7.55 -0.58 -5.78
CA ILE A 41 7.02 0.56 -5.03
C ILE A 41 8.11 1.18 -4.15
N ALA A 42 8.92 0.38 -3.43
CA ALA A 42 10.04 0.90 -2.67
C ALA A 42 11.12 1.59 -3.53
N GLY A 43 11.14 1.32 -4.84
CA GLY A 43 12.02 1.99 -5.80
C GLY A 43 11.56 3.39 -6.20
N ILE A 44 10.35 3.81 -5.84
CA ILE A 44 9.84 5.15 -6.13
C ILE A 44 10.50 6.14 -5.16
N GLN A 45 11.45 6.92 -5.65
CA GLN A 45 12.23 7.88 -4.83
C GLN A 45 11.38 8.92 -4.10
N THR A 46 10.19 9.22 -4.61
CA THR A 46 9.22 10.15 -4.01
C THR A 46 8.50 9.55 -2.81
N LEU A 47 8.54 8.23 -2.60
CA LEU A 47 7.97 7.58 -1.44
C LEU A 47 8.94 7.61 -0.28
N ASP A 48 8.50 8.17 0.83
CA ASP A 48 9.23 8.17 2.11
C ASP A 48 9.16 6.78 2.74
N GLN A 49 7.97 6.19 2.75
CA GLN A 49 7.74 4.88 3.32
C GLN A 49 6.61 4.11 2.65
N VAL A 50 6.75 2.79 2.57
CA VAL A 50 5.74 1.85 2.08
C VAL A 50 5.48 0.82 3.17
N ARG A 51 4.21 0.61 3.54
CA ARG A 51 3.83 -0.38 4.55
C ARG A 51 2.67 -1.25 4.06
N PRO A 52 2.79 -2.58 4.05
CA PRO A 52 1.64 -3.45 3.85
C PRO A 52 0.69 -3.35 5.04
N ILE A 53 -0.59 -3.09 4.75
CA ILE A 53 -1.66 -2.97 5.74
C ILE A 53 -2.37 -4.32 5.89
N ALA A 54 -2.71 -4.94 4.76
CA ALA A 54 -3.46 -6.18 4.71
C ALA A 54 -3.14 -6.97 3.44
N VAL A 55 -3.30 -8.29 3.53
CA VAL A 55 -3.29 -9.19 2.38
C VAL A 55 -4.59 -9.98 2.44
N GLU A 56 -5.47 -9.73 1.47
CA GLU A 56 -6.80 -10.32 1.36
C GLU A 56 -6.82 -11.21 0.11
N GLY A 57 -6.44 -12.48 0.27
CA GLY A 57 -6.36 -13.42 -0.86
C GLY A 57 -5.29 -13.01 -1.85
N ASP A 58 -5.70 -12.61 -3.05
CA ASP A 58 -4.84 -12.08 -4.12
C ASP A 58 -4.71 -10.55 -4.10
N THR A 59 -5.37 -9.87 -3.16
CA THR A 59 -5.29 -8.41 -3.00
C THR A 59 -4.31 -8.01 -1.90
N LEU A 60 -3.30 -7.23 -2.23
CA LEU A 60 -2.37 -6.60 -1.31
C LEU A 60 -2.74 -5.13 -1.08
N ARG A 61 -3.04 -4.77 0.16
CA ARG A 61 -3.30 -3.38 0.56
C ARG A 61 -2.03 -2.75 1.14
N LEU A 62 -1.62 -1.60 0.61
CA LEU A 62 -0.42 -0.86 1.01
C LEU A 62 -0.76 0.56 1.44
N ALA A 63 -0.12 1.04 2.50
CA ALA A 63 -0.06 2.43 2.90
C ALA A 63 1.23 3.04 2.36
N LEU A 64 1.08 4.12 1.60
CA LEU A 64 2.17 4.90 1.05
C LEU A 64 2.30 6.22 1.80
N PHE A 65 3.54 6.58 2.15
CA PHE A 65 3.89 7.83 2.81
C PHE A 65 4.84 8.62 1.91
N GLY A 66 4.72 9.94 1.94
CA GLY A 66 5.56 10.85 1.13
C GLY A 66 4.94 11.31 -0.19
N VAL A 67 3.72 10.86 -0.54
CA VAL A 67 2.94 11.42 -1.65
C VAL A 67 1.88 12.37 -1.11
N ASP A 68 1.83 13.59 -1.64
CA ASP A 68 0.82 14.59 -1.27
C ASP A 68 -0.59 14.24 -1.74
N ASP A 69 -0.73 13.59 -2.90
CA ASP A 69 -2.04 13.31 -3.51
C ASP A 69 -2.05 12.06 -4.41
N ALA A 70 -3.24 11.45 -4.55
CA ALA A 70 -3.52 10.34 -5.44
C ALA A 70 -3.06 10.57 -6.89
N ASP A 71 -3.29 11.78 -7.44
CA ASP A 71 -2.93 12.10 -8.82
C ASP A 71 -1.40 12.09 -9.06
N SER A 72 -0.63 12.48 -8.04
CA SER A 72 0.83 12.40 -8.10
C SER A 72 1.30 10.96 -8.13
N LEU A 73 0.67 10.07 -7.34
CA LEU A 73 0.96 8.64 -7.39
C LEU A 73 0.58 8.05 -8.75
N ILE A 74 -0.59 8.40 -9.30
CA ILE A 74 -1.05 7.92 -10.61
C ILE A 74 -0.02 8.24 -11.70
N ARG A 75 0.52 9.46 -11.69
CA ARG A 75 1.57 9.87 -12.63
C ARG A 75 2.90 9.14 -12.43
N LEU A 76 3.31 8.91 -11.19
CA LEU A 76 4.54 8.15 -10.89
C LEU A 76 4.42 6.68 -11.33
N MET A 77 3.24 6.09 -11.11
CA MET A 77 2.94 4.72 -11.49
C MET A 77 2.60 4.56 -12.97
N ALA A 78 2.26 5.63 -13.69
CA ALA A 78 2.06 5.58 -15.15
C ALA A 78 3.34 5.18 -15.91
N SER A 79 4.52 5.37 -15.32
CA SER A 79 5.79 4.91 -15.88
C SER A 79 6.10 3.43 -15.58
N GLN A 80 5.28 2.77 -14.75
CA GLN A 80 5.47 1.37 -14.35
C GLN A 80 4.64 0.48 -15.26
N THR A 81 5.30 -0.39 -16.03
CA THR A 81 4.62 -1.28 -16.98
C THR A 81 4.04 -2.53 -16.34
N GLU A 82 4.49 -2.88 -15.14
CA GLU A 82 4.09 -4.10 -14.42
C GLU A 82 2.88 -3.89 -13.50
N LEU A 83 2.45 -2.63 -13.32
CA LEU A 83 1.29 -2.25 -12.51
C LEU A 83 0.29 -1.48 -13.38
N GLN A 84 -0.90 -2.04 -13.54
CA GLN A 84 -1.97 -1.40 -14.30
C GLN A 84 -3.00 -0.79 -13.36
N TRP A 85 -3.36 0.47 -13.59
CA TRP A 85 -4.48 1.09 -12.87
C TRP A 85 -5.82 0.44 -13.27
N VAL A 86 -6.53 -0.08 -12.28
CA VAL A 86 -7.91 -0.60 -12.42
C VAL A 86 -8.91 0.45 -11.95
N ASN A 87 -8.59 1.14 -10.85
CA ASN A 87 -9.36 2.26 -10.33
C ASN A 87 -8.43 3.38 -9.87
N THR A 88 -8.62 4.58 -10.40
CA THR A 88 -7.89 5.79 -10.02
C THR A 88 -8.73 6.74 -9.18
N ASP A 89 -9.94 6.34 -8.81
CA ASP A 89 -10.85 7.13 -7.98
C ASP A 89 -10.56 6.87 -6.49
N PRO A 90 -10.04 7.85 -5.74
CA PRO A 90 -9.73 7.69 -4.32
C PRO A 90 -10.98 7.71 -3.43
N ASP A 91 -12.12 8.21 -3.92
CA ASP A 91 -13.40 8.29 -3.21
C ASP A 91 -14.26 7.01 -3.37
N ALA A 92 -13.88 6.12 -4.28
CA ALA A 92 -14.53 4.85 -4.50
C ALA A 92 -14.42 3.88 -3.31
N ASP A 93 -15.40 2.99 -3.19
CA ASP A 93 -15.40 1.93 -2.17
C ASP A 93 -14.22 0.96 -2.42
N GLY A 94 -13.14 1.12 -1.65
CA GLY A 94 -11.86 0.41 -1.84
C GLY A 94 -10.68 1.28 -2.29
N GLY A 95 -10.95 2.54 -2.66
CA GLY A 95 -9.97 3.55 -3.05
C GLY A 95 -9.22 3.21 -4.34
N LEU A 96 -7.97 3.68 -4.39
CA LEU A 96 -7.05 3.44 -5.51
C LEU A 96 -6.75 1.94 -5.68
N LEU A 97 -7.01 1.42 -6.87
CA LEU A 97 -6.88 0.00 -7.22
C LEU A 97 -5.93 -0.20 -8.40
N LEU A 98 -4.95 -1.06 -8.22
CA LEU A 98 -3.99 -1.49 -9.22
C LEU A 98 -4.11 -3.00 -9.43
N SER A 99 -3.73 -3.47 -10.60
CA SER A 99 -3.58 -4.88 -10.92
C SER A 99 -2.12 -5.15 -11.26
N TRP A 100 -1.53 -6.11 -10.56
CA TRP A 100 -0.21 -6.63 -10.86
C TRP A 100 -0.24 -7.46 -12.15
N GLN A 101 0.69 -7.21 -13.08
CA GLN A 101 0.74 -7.87 -14.40
C GLN A 101 1.95 -8.81 -14.57
N GLY A 102 2.78 -8.98 -13.53
CA GLY A 102 4.00 -9.79 -13.56
C GLY A 102 3.82 -11.25 -13.19
#